data_AF-A0A934YSS1-F1
#
_entry.id   AF-A0A934YSS1-F1
#
_cell.length_a   1.000
_cell.length_b   1.000
_cell.length_c   1.000
_cell.angle_alpha   90.00
_cell.angle_beta   90.00
_cell.angle_gamma   90.00
#
_symmetry.space_group_name_H-M   'P 1'
#
loop_
_entity.id
_entity.type
_entity.pdbx_description
1 polymer ?
#
loop_
_entity_poly.entity_id
_entity_poly.type
_entity_poly.pdbx_seq_one_letter_code
_entity_poly.pdbx_strand_id
1 'polypeptide(L)' 'MSKTRSEVMAEGQRKGIVAGAATAGAVAAGILVAPVVGAVAAVPALYFGYQWWKHRAENGIKF' A
#
# COMPACT_ATOMS: atom_id res chain seq x y z
N MET A 1 -24.81 2.48 -6.01
CA MET A 1 -24.12 3.00 -7.21
C MET A 1 -22.82 2.24 -7.35
N SER A 2 -22.66 1.44 -8.42
CA SER A 2 -21.36 0.86 -8.74
C SER A 2 -20.41 1.98 -9.14
N LYS A 3 -19.16 1.94 -8.64
CA LYS A 3 -18.14 2.92 -9.03
C LYS A 3 -17.86 2.79 -10.53
N THR A 4 -17.59 3.91 -11.18
CA THR A 4 -17.12 3.91 -12.57
C THR A 4 -15.70 3.35 -12.65
N ARG A 5 -15.31 2.80 -13.81
CA ARG A 5 -13.97 2.24 -14.01
C ARG A 5 -12.86 3.24 -13.68
N SER A 6 -13.04 4.52 -14.03
CA SER A 6 -12.09 5.59 -13.76
C SER A 6 -11.91 5.83 -12.25
N GLU A 7 -13.00 5.79 -11.47
CA GLU A 7 -12.93 5.93 -10.02
C GLU A 7 -12.22 4.74 -9.35
N VAL A 8 -12.51 3.52 -9.81
CA VAL A 8 -11.83 2.31 -9.31
C VAL A 8 -10.33 2.36 -9.59
N MET A 9 -9.93 2.85 -10.76
CA MET A 9 -8.52 3.04 -11.12
C MET A 9 -7.85 4.13 -10.27
N ALA A 10 -8.52 5.27 -10.08
CA ALA A 10 -8.02 6.37 -9.25
C ALA A 10 -7.86 5.94 -7.78
N GLU A 11 -8.81 5.18 -7.25
CA GLU A 11 -8.71 4.59 -5.91
C GLU A 11 -7.56 3.60 -5.81
N GLY A 12 -7.40 2.73 -6.81
CA GLY A 12 -6.27 1.80 -6.87
C GLY A 12 -4.92 2.53 -6.90
N GLN A 13 -4.81 3.64 -7.63
CA GLN A 13 -3.60 4.46 -7.65
C GLN A 13 -3.32 5.09 -6.29
N ARG A 14 -4.33 5.66 -5.63
CA ARG A 14 -4.18 6.24 -4.28
C ARG A 14 -3.74 5.20 -3.26
N LYS A 15 -4.39 4.02 -3.23
CA LYS A 15 -3.99 2.90 -2.36
C LYS A 15 -2.54 2.47 -2.63
N GLY A 16 -2.13 2.44 -3.90
CA GLY A 16 -0.76 2.12 -4.30
C GLY A 16 0.27 3.13 -3.81
N ILE A 17 -0.03 4.43 -3.92
CA ILE A 17 0.84 5.50 -3.40
C ILE A 17 1.01 5.39 -1.89
N VAL A 18 -0.09 5.17 -1.15
CA VAL A 18 -0.04 5.00 0.31
C VAL A 18 0.76 3.76 0.70
N ALA A 19 0.53 2.62 0.03
CA ALA A 19 1.29 1.40 0.27
C ALA A 19 2.79 1.60 -0.01
N GLY A 20 3.13 2.27 -1.11
CA GLY A 20 4.51 2.59 -1.47
C GLY A 20 5.18 3.51 -0.45
N ALA A 21 4.51 4.59 -0.05
CA ALA A 21 5.02 5.53 0.95
C ALA A 21 5.23 4.85 2.32
N ALA A 22 4.28 4.03 2.76
CA ALA A 22 4.40 3.27 4.02
C ALA A 22 5.58 2.29 3.97
N THR A 23 5.76 1.60 2.85
CA THR A 23 6.89 0.68 2.65
C THR A 23 8.22 1.43 2.69
N ALA A 24 8.34 2.53 1.95
CA ALA A 24 9.54 3.36 1.94
C ALA A 24 9.86 3.91 3.34
N GLY A 25 8.84 4.36 4.07
CA GLY A 25 8.98 4.84 5.45
C GLY A 25 9.47 3.74 6.40
N ALA A 26 8.95 2.52 6.28
CA ALA A 26 9.40 1.39 7.09
C ALA A 26 10.88 1.03 6.83
N VAL A 27 11.29 1.00 5.56
CA VAL A 27 12.68 0.77 5.18
C VAL A 27 13.58 1.89 5.72
N ALA A 28 13.19 3.15 5.54
CA ALA A 28 13.94 4.30 6.05
C ALA A 28 14.08 4.24 7.58
N ALA A 29 13.01 3.89 8.31
CA ALA A 29 13.06 3.72 9.76
C ALA A 29 14.01 2.59 10.18
N GLY A 30 14.03 1.48 9.44
CA GLY A 30 14.94 0.36 9.67
C GLY A 30 16.42 0.74 9.52
N ILE A 31 16.73 1.57 8.52
CA ILE A 31 18.10 2.01 8.20
C ILE A 31 18.56 3.16 9.11
N LEU A 32 17.72 4.18 9.27
CA LEU A 32 18.10 5.45 9.90
C LEU A 32 17.92 5.45 11.43
N VAL A 33 17.04 4.60 11.96
CA VAL A 33 16.75 4.56 13.39
C VAL A 33 17.27 3.25 13.99
N ALA A 34 16.64 2.13 13.66
CA ALA A 34 17.06 0.79 14.07
C ALA A 34 16.26 -0.29 13.33
N PRO A 35 16.83 -1.49 13.12
CA PRO A 35 16.12 -2.59 12.45
C PRO A 35 14.78 -2.96 13.11
N VAL A 36 14.71 -2.95 14.45
CA VAL A 36 13.48 -3.27 15.19
C VAL A 36 12.39 -2.23 14.93
N VAL A 37 12.74 -0.95 14.83
CA VAL A 37 11.77 0.12 14.52
C VAL A 37 11.25 -0.05 13.09
N GLY A 38 12.12 -0.38 12.13
CA GLY A 38 11.72 -0.73 10.77
C GLY A 38 10.77 -1.93 10.72
N ALA A 39 11.02 -2.97 11.51
CA ALA A 39 10.16 -4.14 11.60
C ALA A 39 8.76 -3.81 12.14
N VAL A 40 8.66 -2.96 13.16
CA VAL A 40 7.37 -2.48 13.68
C VAL A 40 6.66 -1.60 12.64
N ALA A 41 7.39 -0.70 11.99
CA ALA A 41 6.86 0.16 10.94
C ALA A 41 6.44 -0.62 9.67
N ALA A 42 6.93 -1.84 9.47
CA ALA A 42 6.51 -2.70 8.37
C ALA A 42 5.07 -3.22 8.52
N VAL A 43 4.52 -3.27 9.74
CA VAL A 43 3.14 -3.74 9.99
C VAL A 43 2.10 -2.91 9.20
N PRO A 44 2.05 -1.57 9.30
CA PRO A 44 1.15 -0.78 8.47
C PRO A 44 1.49 -0.85 6.97
N ALA A 45 2.76 -1.00 6.59
CA ALA A 45 3.15 -1.16 5.18
C ALA A 45 2.53 -2.43 4.57
N LEU A 46 2.59 -3.55 5.30
CA LEU A 46 1.95 -4.81 4.91
C LEU A 46 0.42 -4.68 4.81
N TYR A 47 -0.20 -3.99 5.77
CA TYR A 47 -1.64 -3.76 5.75
C TYR A 47 -2.08 -2.97 4.51
N PHE A 48 -1.43 -1.84 4.21
CA PHE A 48 -1.77 -1.03 3.04
C PHE A 48 -1.41 -1.74 1.74
N GLY A 49 -0.31 -2.48 1.69
CA GLY A 49 0.04 -3.34 0.56
C GLY A 49 -1.03 -4.38 0.27
N TYR A 50 -1.53 -5.07 1.30
CA TYR A 50 -2.63 -6.02 1.16
C TYR A 50 -3.93 -5.36 0.70
N GLN A 51 -4.29 -4.20 1.26
CA GLN A 51 -5.49 -3.45 0.84
C GLN A 51 -5.41 -3.01 -0.63
N TRP A 52 -4.24 -2.56 -1.09
CA TRP A 52 -4.02 -2.22 -2.48
C TRP A 52 -4.13 -3.44 -3.39
N TRP A 53 -3.48 -4.54 -3.02
CA TRP A 53 -3.53 -5.78 -3.77
C TRP A 53 -4.94 -6.35 -3.87
N LYS A 54 -5.65 -6.44 -2.73
CA LYS A 54 -7.04 -6.91 -2.65
C LYS A 54 -7.96 -6.07 -3.52
N HIS A 55 -7.84 -4.73 -3.47
CA HIS A 55 -8.59 -3.84 -4.35
C HIS A 55 -8.34 -4.15 -5.82
N ARG A 56 -7.08 -4.43 -6.19
CA ARG A 56 -6.70 -4.76 -7.57
C ARG A 56 -7.32 -6.08 -8.02
N ALA A 57 -7.27 -7.09 -7.16
CA ALA A 57 -7.83 -8.42 -7.39
C ALA A 57 -9.36 -8.41 -7.55
N GLU A 58 -10.07 -7.74 -6.64
CA GLU A 58 -11.54 -7.64 -6.65
C GLU A 58 -12.08 -6.90 -7.89
N ASN A 59 -11.27 -6.02 -8.48
CA ASN A 59 -11.65 -5.22 -9.64
C ASN A 59 -11.04 -5.72 -10.96
N GLY A 60 -10.42 -6.90 -10.97
CA GLY A 60 -9.83 -7.50 -12.18
C GLY A 60 -8.69 -6.67 -12.80
N ILE A 61 -8.05 -5.82 -12.02
CA ILE A 61 -6.96 -4.97 -12.47
C ILE A 61 -5.67 -5.82 -12.45
N LYS A 62 -4.99 -5.90 -13.60
CA LYS A 62 -3.75 -6.67 -13.75
C LYS A 62 -2.57 -5.94 -13.08
N PHE A 63 -1.54 -6.69 -12.69
CA PHE A 63 -0.29 -6.14 -12.16
C PHE A 63 0.49 -5.38 -13.23
#